data_AF-A0A5J4YNU5-F1
#
_entry.id   AF-A0A5J4YNU5-F1
#
_cell.length_a   1.000
_cell.length_b   1.000
_cell.length_c   1.000
_cell.angle_alpha   90.00
_cell.angle_beta   90.00
_cell.angle_gamma   90.00
#
_symmetry.space_group_name_H-M   'P 1'
#
loop_
_entity.id
_entity.type
_entity.pdbx_description
1 polymer ?
#
loop_
_entity_poly.entity_id
_entity_poly.type
_entity_poly.pdbx_seq_one_letter_code
_entity_poly.pdbx_strand_id
1 'polypeptide(L)'
;MTRMFPLAWSLALTIALLARLSLYYNVVAREICRVVELSDPCSVEGTLGLVPDAEGPVACTSISATCLSGFPDYALQPCLKYVESDESQEKMVLEYDDVSEVSLDFSASPVDVVVDNGDGTAATYGSMGTFVHAYKSQGEHAVVITGSLGGIRFMDGIARVASSGKLGLTTLDAAFFEVRSLQSLPANIPRSVTDLSCMFAGSNFNGEIGSWDVSRVANMGSMFCGAASFNQEISGWDVSSVTDMRSMFQKASSFDQDISGWDVSSVTDMSYMFYLAVHFNQDISGWDVSNVTDMSAMFYNAASFNQDISGWDVSRVTNMGLLFSVAESFNQDLAAWDVRNVVNCDYFNNYSALACSFSNNCATLTFGSADFDRVEIQAEDFNAGGGMLPGKYVDVLVGDESEVEAEKVVQIRCPGNELENEHRYRAALELCLGEV
;
A
#
# COMPACT_ATOMS: atom_id res chain seq x y z
N MET A 1 -14.18 -6.94 56.70
CA MET A 1 -13.86 -6.20 55.47
C MET A 1 -15.13 -6.02 54.65
N THR A 2 -15.88 -4.92 54.80
CA THR A 2 -17.23 -4.78 54.20
C THR A 2 -17.56 -3.35 53.73
N ARG A 3 -16.54 -2.52 53.45
CA ARG A 3 -16.72 -1.14 52.95
C ARG A 3 -15.82 -0.74 51.76
N MET A 4 -14.98 -1.63 51.23
CA MET A 4 -14.07 -1.32 50.10
C MET A 4 -14.56 -1.86 48.74
N PHE A 5 -15.41 -2.89 48.71
CA PHE A 5 -16.00 -3.44 47.48
C PHE A 5 -16.65 -2.41 46.52
N PRO A 6 -17.47 -1.44 46.97
CA PRO A 6 -18.14 -0.53 46.03
C PRO A 6 -17.18 0.45 45.33
N LEU A 7 -16.02 0.74 45.92
CA LEU A 7 -15.02 1.64 45.35
C LEU A 7 -14.26 1.00 44.17
N ALA A 8 -13.92 -0.29 44.29
CA ALA A 8 -13.32 -1.05 43.20
C ALA A 8 -14.31 -1.17 42.02
N TRP A 9 -15.59 -1.43 42.31
CA TRP A 9 -16.66 -1.46 41.30
C TRP A 9 -16.84 -0.12 40.59
N SER A 10 -16.92 1.00 41.31
CA SER A 10 -17.04 2.32 40.66
C SER A 10 -15.81 2.66 39.83
N LEU A 11 -14.60 2.34 40.32
CA LEU A 11 -13.36 2.64 39.63
C LEU A 11 -13.26 1.85 38.31
N ALA A 12 -13.47 0.54 38.35
CA ALA A 12 -13.46 -0.31 37.15
C ALA A 12 -14.51 0.13 36.12
N LEU A 13 -15.73 0.48 36.58
CA LEU A 13 -16.79 0.97 35.69
C LEU A 13 -16.41 2.32 35.06
N THR A 14 -15.81 3.25 35.81
CA THR A 14 -15.33 4.53 35.24
C THR A 14 -14.17 4.35 34.27
N ILE A 15 -13.23 3.42 34.52
CA ILE A 15 -12.12 3.13 33.60
C ILE A 15 -12.67 2.53 32.29
N ALA A 16 -13.61 1.59 32.36
CA ALA A 16 -14.24 1.02 31.16
C ALA A 16 -15.05 2.06 30.37
N LEU A 17 -15.68 3.04 31.03
CA LEU A 17 -16.40 4.13 30.38
C LEU A 17 -15.44 5.13 29.71
N LEU A 18 -14.33 5.46 30.37
CA LEU A 18 -13.28 6.35 29.84
C LEU A 18 -12.53 5.71 28.66
N ALA A 19 -12.25 4.41 28.71
CA ALA A 19 -11.61 3.67 27.62
C ALA A 19 -12.43 3.75 26.32
N ARG A 20 -13.76 3.61 26.41
CA ARG A 20 -14.70 3.77 25.28
C ARG A 20 -14.81 5.20 24.72
N LEU A 21 -14.27 6.20 25.41
CA LEU A 21 -14.27 7.60 25.00
C LEU A 21 -12.86 8.10 24.60
N SER A 22 -11.90 7.19 24.45
CA SER A 22 -10.50 7.51 24.16
C SER A 22 -10.04 6.98 22.79
N LEU A 23 -9.23 7.78 22.09
CA LEU A 23 -8.52 7.38 20.87
C LEU A 23 -7.45 6.29 21.11
N TYR A 24 -7.20 5.90 22.37
CA TYR A 24 -6.16 4.95 22.79
C TYR A 24 -6.74 3.62 23.31
N TYR A 25 -7.94 3.23 22.88
CA TYR A 25 -8.63 2.01 23.28
C TYR A 25 -7.72 0.77 23.30
N ASN A 26 -6.93 0.56 22.23
CA ASN A 26 -6.02 -0.59 22.11
C ASN A 26 -4.88 -0.58 23.16
N VAL A 27 -4.38 0.59 23.56
CA VAL A 27 -3.32 0.72 24.58
C VAL A 27 -3.88 0.43 25.97
N VAL A 28 -5.08 0.97 26.27
CA VAL A 28 -5.75 0.74 27.56
C VAL A 28 -6.19 -0.73 27.69
N ALA A 29 -6.70 -1.35 26.63
CA ALA A 29 -7.01 -2.77 26.60
C ALA A 29 -5.77 -3.64 26.83
N ARG A 30 -4.66 -3.34 26.15
CA ARG A 30 -3.39 -4.08 26.26
C ARG A 30 -2.85 -4.09 27.68
N GLU A 31 -2.83 -2.95 28.37
CA GLU A 31 -2.32 -2.88 29.74
C GLU A 31 -3.32 -3.45 30.78
N ILE A 32 -4.63 -3.44 30.49
CA ILE A 32 -5.63 -4.18 31.29
C ILE A 32 -5.40 -5.70 31.18
N CYS A 33 -5.18 -6.24 29.98
CA CYS A 33 -4.84 -7.65 29.80
C CYS A 33 -3.56 -8.03 30.56
N ARG A 34 -2.55 -7.14 30.52
CA ARG A 34 -1.27 -7.32 31.23
C ARG A 34 -1.39 -7.34 32.76
N VAL A 35 -2.40 -6.68 33.31
CA VAL A 35 -2.76 -6.78 34.74
C VAL A 35 -3.47 -8.09 35.05
N VAL A 36 -4.19 -8.69 34.09
CA VAL A 36 -4.81 -10.02 34.22
C VAL A 36 -3.78 -11.15 34.09
N GLU A 37 -2.73 -10.98 33.27
CA GLU A 37 -1.59 -11.91 33.16
C GLU A 37 -0.77 -12.07 34.46
N LEU A 38 -1.00 -11.23 35.47
CA LEU A 38 -0.43 -11.38 36.82
C LEU A 38 -1.37 -12.11 37.81
N SER A 39 -2.44 -12.74 37.31
CA SER A 39 -3.36 -13.58 38.07
C SER A 39 -3.76 -14.83 37.29
N ASP A 40 -3.01 -15.92 37.45
CA ASP A 40 -3.23 -17.20 36.75
C ASP A 40 -4.66 -17.75 36.96
N PRO A 41 -5.36 -18.17 35.88
CA PRO A 41 -6.58 -18.95 35.98
C PRO A 41 -6.25 -20.39 36.40
N CYS A 42 -6.43 -20.70 37.68
CA CYS A 42 -6.12 -22.01 38.25
C CYS A 42 -6.89 -23.16 37.53
N SER A 43 -6.17 -24.23 37.20
CA SER A 43 -6.75 -25.49 36.72
C SER A 43 -6.35 -26.67 37.63
N VAL A 44 -7.15 -27.74 37.60
CA VAL A 44 -7.04 -28.98 38.39
C VAL A 44 -7.37 -28.83 39.90
N GLU A 45 -8.08 -29.81 40.45
CA GLU A 45 -8.39 -29.89 41.89
C GLU A 45 -7.20 -30.39 42.72
N GLY A 46 -6.75 -29.59 43.70
CA GLY A 46 -5.86 -30.07 44.77
C GLY A 46 -4.63 -29.18 45.07
N THR A 47 -4.71 -28.43 46.17
CA THR A 47 -3.58 -27.81 46.93
C THR A 47 -2.80 -26.60 46.35
N LEU A 48 -3.26 -25.41 46.74
CA LEU A 48 -2.53 -24.20 47.21
C LEU A 48 -1.72 -23.29 46.23
N GLY A 49 -2.01 -21.97 46.22
CA GLY A 49 -1.29 -20.88 45.52
C GLY A 49 -1.06 -19.61 46.39
N LEU A 50 -0.08 -18.76 46.07
CA LEU A 50 0.60 -17.82 46.99
C LEU A 50 -0.28 -16.73 47.72
N VAL A 51 -0.02 -16.48 49.01
CA VAL A 51 -0.64 -15.47 49.91
C VAL A 51 0.41 -14.48 50.46
N PRO A 52 0.18 -13.15 50.51
CA PRO A 52 1.05 -12.20 51.21
C PRO A 52 0.74 -12.11 52.71
N ASP A 53 1.77 -12.09 53.56
CA ASP A 53 1.68 -11.47 54.90
C ASP A 53 1.83 -9.94 54.78
N ALA A 54 1.49 -9.18 55.83
CA ALA A 54 1.28 -7.73 55.79
C ALA A 54 2.51 -6.86 55.41
N GLU A 55 3.72 -7.45 55.36
CA GLU A 55 4.95 -6.78 54.91
C GLU A 55 5.66 -7.53 53.73
N GLY A 56 5.05 -8.61 53.21
CA GLY A 56 5.49 -9.39 52.03
C GLY A 56 6.74 -10.27 52.23
N PRO A 57 7.15 -11.09 51.23
CA PRO A 57 6.44 -11.46 49.99
C PRO A 57 5.52 -12.70 50.18
N VAL A 58 5.30 -13.50 49.13
CA VAL A 58 4.11 -14.38 48.91
C VAL A 58 4.33 -15.89 49.24
N ALA A 59 3.35 -16.62 49.81
CA ALA A 59 3.41 -18.06 50.22
C ALA A 59 2.04 -18.81 50.28
N CYS A 60 1.89 -20.06 49.79
CA CYS A 60 0.61 -20.66 49.29
C CYS A 60 -0.55 -21.05 50.23
N THR A 61 -1.82 -20.70 49.89
CA THR A 61 -3.09 -21.34 50.34
C THR A 61 -4.22 -21.34 49.27
N SER A 62 -5.46 -21.78 49.57
CA SER A 62 -6.55 -22.00 48.59
C SER A 62 -7.95 -21.55 49.06
N ILE A 63 -8.83 -21.13 48.13
CA ILE A 63 -10.21 -20.64 48.37
C ILE A 63 -11.22 -21.41 47.48
N SER A 64 -12.49 -21.53 47.89
CA SER A 64 -13.51 -22.38 47.22
C SER A 64 -14.25 -21.70 46.05
N ALA A 65 -14.80 -22.54 45.15
CA ALA A 65 -15.23 -22.22 43.79
C ALA A 65 -16.50 -21.33 43.60
N THR A 66 -16.90 -20.52 44.57
CA THR A 66 -18.17 -19.75 44.52
C THR A 66 -18.08 -18.37 43.84
N CYS A 67 -16.97 -18.03 43.17
CA CYS A 67 -16.69 -16.65 42.73
C CYS A 67 -17.17 -16.26 41.31
N LEU A 68 -17.64 -17.21 40.49
CA LEU A 68 -17.93 -16.94 39.06
C LEU A 68 -19.38 -16.50 38.75
N SER A 69 -20.31 -16.54 39.71
CA SER A 69 -21.74 -16.23 39.48
C SER A 69 -22.07 -14.72 39.39
N GLY A 70 -21.22 -13.92 38.75
CA GLY A 70 -21.34 -12.45 38.77
C GLY A 70 -20.61 -11.66 37.67
N PHE A 71 -19.91 -12.31 36.73
CA PHE A 71 -19.34 -11.63 35.56
C PHE A 71 -20.36 -11.63 34.41
N PRO A 72 -20.69 -10.48 33.80
CA PRO A 72 -21.53 -10.43 32.61
C PRO A 72 -20.69 -10.70 31.34
N ASP A 73 -21.20 -11.53 30.42
CA ASP A 73 -20.44 -12.04 29.26
C ASP A 73 -19.80 -10.95 28.38
N TYR A 74 -20.41 -9.76 28.31
CA TYR A 74 -19.88 -8.63 27.52
C TYR A 74 -18.48 -8.19 27.98
N ALA A 75 -18.11 -8.45 29.23
CA ALA A 75 -16.80 -8.10 29.78
C ALA A 75 -15.69 -9.08 29.39
N LEU A 76 -16.04 -10.30 28.95
CA LEU A 76 -15.09 -11.36 28.60
C LEU A 76 -14.82 -11.48 27.09
N GLN A 77 -15.72 -10.98 26.24
CA GLN A 77 -15.56 -11.03 24.77
C GLN A 77 -14.21 -10.48 24.25
N PRO A 78 -13.62 -9.38 24.78
CA PRO A 78 -12.32 -8.90 24.30
C PRO A 78 -11.17 -9.89 24.53
N CYS A 79 -11.22 -10.67 25.62
CA CYS A 79 -10.19 -11.65 25.96
C CYS A 79 -10.42 -12.99 25.23
N LEU A 80 -11.68 -13.39 25.03
CA LEU A 80 -12.04 -14.61 24.29
C LEU A 80 -11.60 -14.59 22.82
N LYS A 81 -11.36 -13.40 22.24
CA LYS A 81 -10.78 -13.27 20.88
C LYS A 81 -9.24 -13.40 20.83
N TYR A 82 -8.59 -13.57 21.99
CA TYR A 82 -7.13 -13.78 22.11
C TYR A 82 -6.75 -15.13 22.72
N VAL A 83 -7.66 -15.78 23.46
CA VAL A 83 -7.48 -17.16 23.97
C VAL A 83 -8.09 -18.17 22.99
N GLU A 84 -7.60 -18.10 21.75
CA GLU A 84 -7.46 -19.32 20.95
C GLU A 84 -6.44 -20.24 21.65
N SER A 85 -6.69 -21.56 21.67
CA SER A 85 -5.81 -22.48 22.40
C SER A 85 -4.42 -22.52 21.78
N ASP A 86 -3.39 -22.83 22.58
CA ASP A 86 -2.01 -22.86 22.08
C ASP A 86 -1.87 -23.81 20.87
N GLU A 87 -2.61 -24.92 20.89
CA GLU A 87 -2.78 -25.89 19.79
C GLU A 87 -3.37 -25.32 18.48
N SER A 88 -4.19 -24.25 18.53
CA SER A 88 -4.70 -23.61 17.30
C SER A 88 -3.72 -22.58 16.72
N GLN A 89 -2.78 -22.08 17.52
CA GLN A 89 -1.72 -21.20 17.03
C GLN A 89 -0.55 -21.95 16.37
N GLU A 90 -0.32 -23.23 16.68
CA GLU A 90 0.78 -24.00 16.06
C GLU A 90 0.52 -24.45 14.60
N LYS A 91 -0.69 -24.24 14.06
CA LYS A 91 -1.10 -24.76 12.75
C LYS A 91 -1.60 -23.67 11.79
N MET A 92 -1.24 -23.81 10.52
CA MET A 92 -1.85 -23.07 9.42
C MET A 92 -3.14 -23.78 9.01
N VAL A 93 -4.18 -23.01 8.67
CA VAL A 93 -5.48 -23.52 8.22
C VAL A 93 -5.89 -22.78 6.96
N LEU A 94 -6.15 -23.54 5.90
CA LEU A 94 -6.50 -23.09 4.57
C LEU A 94 -7.89 -23.60 4.21
N GLU A 95 -8.70 -22.77 3.54
CA GLU A 95 -10.06 -23.08 3.14
C GLU A 95 -10.21 -22.84 1.62
N TYR A 96 -10.81 -23.80 0.93
CA TYR A 96 -11.06 -23.84 -0.51
C TYR A 96 -12.53 -24.17 -0.75
N ASP A 97 -13.23 -23.43 -1.61
CA ASP A 97 -14.72 -23.47 -1.65
C ASP A 97 -15.31 -24.45 -2.69
N ASP A 98 -14.67 -24.65 -3.85
CA ASP A 98 -15.17 -25.55 -4.92
C ASP A 98 -14.05 -26.08 -5.81
N VAL A 99 -13.10 -26.83 -5.25
CA VAL A 99 -11.92 -27.34 -5.97
C VAL A 99 -11.90 -28.86 -6.06
N SER A 100 -11.35 -29.42 -7.13
CA SER A 100 -11.07 -30.86 -7.27
C SER A 100 -9.61 -31.22 -6.99
N GLU A 101 -8.75 -30.23 -6.81
CA GLU A 101 -7.31 -30.36 -6.62
C GLU A 101 -6.80 -29.17 -5.80
N VAL A 102 -5.81 -29.41 -4.92
CA VAL A 102 -5.07 -28.37 -4.20
C VAL A 102 -3.60 -28.47 -4.59
N SER A 103 -2.97 -27.32 -4.83
CA SER A 103 -1.55 -27.20 -5.15
C SER A 103 -0.88 -26.19 -4.20
N LEU A 104 0.19 -26.62 -3.53
CA LEU A 104 0.97 -25.86 -2.55
C LEU A 104 2.45 -25.87 -2.97
N ASP A 105 3.09 -24.71 -3.04
CA ASP A 105 4.52 -24.59 -3.33
C ASP A 105 5.29 -24.18 -2.06
N PHE A 106 6.09 -25.08 -1.49
CA PHE A 106 6.93 -24.77 -0.34
C PHE A 106 8.20 -24.08 -0.82
N SER A 107 8.21 -22.74 -0.75
CA SER A 107 9.16 -21.87 -1.45
C SER A 107 10.48 -21.64 -0.73
N ALA A 108 10.52 -21.79 0.61
CA ALA A 108 11.72 -21.53 1.41
C ALA A 108 11.89 -22.52 2.57
N SER A 109 13.17 -22.74 2.93
CA SER A 109 13.61 -23.59 4.04
C SER A 109 13.43 -22.90 5.40
N PRO A 110 13.11 -23.62 6.51
CA PRO A 110 12.95 -25.07 6.61
C PRO A 110 11.70 -25.59 5.88
N VAL A 111 11.70 -26.89 5.57
CA VAL A 111 10.48 -27.63 5.21
C VAL A 111 10.54 -28.95 5.96
N ASP A 112 9.79 -29.03 7.06
CA ASP A 112 9.55 -30.23 7.85
C ASP A 112 8.09 -30.15 8.33
N VAL A 113 7.16 -30.46 7.42
CA VAL A 113 5.72 -30.25 7.62
C VAL A 113 4.90 -31.50 7.42
N VAL A 114 3.79 -31.60 8.15
CA VAL A 114 2.68 -32.52 7.86
C VAL A 114 1.50 -31.71 7.35
N VAL A 115 1.02 -32.07 6.16
CA VAL A 115 -0.23 -31.56 5.57
C VAL A 115 -1.31 -32.61 5.76
N ASP A 116 -2.45 -32.22 6.32
CA ASP A 116 -3.71 -32.98 6.30
C ASP A 116 -4.65 -32.30 5.29
N ASN A 117 -5.13 -33.07 4.31
CA ASN A 117 -5.97 -32.56 3.22
C ASN A 117 -7.48 -32.54 3.58
N GLY A 118 -7.85 -32.91 4.81
CA GLY A 118 -9.24 -32.92 5.28
C GLY A 118 -10.10 -34.08 4.72
N ASP A 119 -9.63 -34.80 3.71
CA ASP A 119 -10.30 -35.99 3.12
C ASP A 119 -9.91 -37.32 3.80
N GLY A 120 -9.16 -37.24 4.90
CA GLY A 120 -8.57 -38.37 5.61
C GLY A 120 -7.21 -38.83 5.07
N THR A 121 -6.61 -38.09 4.14
CA THR A 121 -5.21 -38.26 3.73
C THR A 121 -4.32 -37.18 4.37
N ALA A 122 -3.13 -37.60 4.82
CA ALA A 122 -2.10 -36.70 5.30
C ALA A 122 -0.72 -37.19 4.85
N ALA A 123 0.21 -36.25 4.63
CA ALA A 123 1.56 -36.53 4.13
C ALA A 123 2.61 -35.63 4.79
N THR A 124 3.82 -36.16 4.96
CA THR A 124 4.98 -35.42 5.49
C THR A 124 5.91 -35.00 4.36
N TYR A 125 6.35 -33.73 4.38
CA TYR A 125 7.23 -33.14 3.38
C TYR A 125 8.49 -32.58 4.04
N GLY A 126 9.65 -33.03 3.56
CA GLY A 126 10.98 -32.67 4.08
C GLY A 126 11.83 -31.85 3.09
N SER A 127 11.19 -31.20 2.11
CA SER A 127 11.86 -30.52 0.99
C SER A 127 10.96 -29.48 0.31
N MET A 128 11.57 -28.40 -0.17
CA MET A 128 10.91 -27.38 -1.02
C MET A 128 10.39 -27.96 -2.34
N GLY A 129 9.42 -27.28 -2.95
CA GLY A 129 8.82 -27.62 -4.24
C GLY A 129 7.29 -27.62 -4.21
N THR A 130 6.69 -27.97 -5.34
CA THR A 130 5.23 -27.95 -5.54
C THR A 130 4.61 -29.32 -5.28
N PHE A 131 3.57 -29.36 -4.46
CA PHE A 131 2.86 -30.55 -4.01
C PHE A 131 1.38 -30.45 -4.37
N VAL A 132 0.87 -31.49 -5.02
CA VAL A 132 -0.48 -31.52 -5.60
C VAL A 132 -1.27 -32.68 -5.02
N HIS A 133 -2.47 -32.41 -4.50
CA HIS A 133 -3.41 -33.40 -4.00
C HIS A 133 -4.74 -33.32 -4.73
N ALA A 134 -5.17 -34.42 -5.35
CA ALA A 134 -6.40 -34.49 -6.13
C ALA A 134 -7.50 -35.22 -5.35
N TYR A 135 -8.65 -34.59 -5.20
CA TYR A 135 -9.80 -35.12 -4.48
C TYR A 135 -10.68 -36.01 -5.37
N LYS A 136 -11.51 -36.85 -4.73
CA LYS A 136 -12.39 -37.81 -5.42
C LYS A 136 -13.58 -37.15 -6.14
N SER A 137 -13.88 -35.90 -5.78
CA SER A 137 -14.93 -35.05 -6.29
C SER A 137 -14.54 -33.60 -6.00
N GLN A 138 -15.03 -32.66 -6.81
CA GLN A 138 -14.93 -31.22 -6.54
C GLN A 138 -15.75 -30.84 -5.29
N GLY A 139 -15.30 -29.88 -4.50
CA GLY A 139 -16.09 -29.26 -3.43
C GLY A 139 -15.27 -28.43 -2.44
N GLU A 140 -15.85 -28.23 -1.25
CA GLU A 140 -15.24 -27.54 -0.11
C GLU A 140 -14.14 -28.39 0.54
N HIS A 141 -12.94 -27.83 0.74
CA HIS A 141 -11.80 -28.51 1.33
C HIS A 141 -11.07 -27.63 2.35
N ALA A 142 -10.85 -28.19 3.55
CA ALA A 142 -10.07 -27.55 4.62
C ALA A 142 -8.73 -28.28 4.76
N VAL A 143 -7.63 -27.58 4.47
CA VAL A 143 -6.26 -28.12 4.49
C VAL A 143 -5.51 -27.55 5.70
N VAL A 144 -4.87 -28.41 6.47
CA VAL A 144 -4.17 -28.04 7.71
C VAL A 144 -2.69 -28.38 7.58
N ILE A 145 -1.81 -27.40 7.86
CA ILE A 145 -0.36 -27.59 7.83
C ILE A 145 0.21 -27.39 9.24
N THR A 146 1.07 -28.32 9.66
CA THR A 146 1.76 -28.33 10.96
C THR A 146 3.24 -28.64 10.76
N GLY A 147 4.10 -28.26 11.71
CA GLY A 147 5.56 -28.44 11.61
C GLY A 147 6.27 -27.12 11.39
N SER A 148 7.36 -27.12 10.60
CA SER A 148 8.13 -25.90 10.31
C SER A 148 8.32 -25.64 8.82
N LEU A 149 8.02 -24.40 8.40
CA LEU A 149 7.97 -23.95 7.02
C LEU A 149 8.53 -22.52 6.89
N GLY A 150 9.53 -22.32 6.03
CA GLY A 150 10.15 -21.01 5.79
C GLY A 150 9.34 -20.12 4.84
N GLY A 151 8.64 -20.70 3.86
CA GLY A 151 7.84 -19.97 2.87
C GLY A 151 6.84 -20.88 2.14
N ILE A 152 5.73 -20.29 1.70
CA ILE A 152 4.67 -20.98 0.96
C ILE A 152 4.08 -20.08 -0.13
N ARG A 153 3.71 -20.66 -1.26
CA ARG A 153 2.87 -20.04 -2.29
C ARG A 153 1.69 -20.94 -2.64
N PHE A 154 0.59 -20.31 -3.03
CA PHE A 154 -0.67 -20.96 -3.38
C PHE A 154 -0.98 -20.75 -4.87
N MET A 155 -1.51 -21.78 -5.52
CA MET A 155 -2.16 -21.61 -6.83
C MET A 155 -3.59 -21.08 -6.66
N ASP A 156 -4.17 -20.56 -7.74
CA ASP A 156 -5.56 -20.12 -7.74
C ASP A 156 -6.51 -21.28 -7.40
N GLY A 157 -7.51 -21.00 -6.57
CA GLY A 157 -8.45 -21.95 -5.97
C GLY A 157 -8.61 -21.76 -4.46
N ILE A 158 -7.60 -21.18 -3.77
CA ILE A 158 -7.67 -20.89 -2.33
C ILE A 158 -8.66 -19.75 -2.05
N ALA A 159 -9.69 -20.04 -1.26
CA ALA A 159 -10.68 -19.05 -0.87
C ALA A 159 -10.20 -18.22 0.32
N ARG A 160 -9.54 -18.84 1.31
CA ARG A 160 -9.16 -18.16 2.56
C ARG A 160 -7.98 -18.82 3.26
N VAL A 161 -7.10 -18.00 3.84
CA VAL A 161 -6.18 -18.44 4.90
C VAL A 161 -6.82 -18.06 6.24
N ALA A 162 -7.33 -19.05 6.98
CA ALA A 162 -8.03 -18.83 8.23
C ALA A 162 -7.07 -18.59 9.41
N SER A 163 -5.91 -19.25 9.39
CA SER A 163 -4.78 -19.00 10.30
C SER A 163 -3.46 -19.28 9.56
N SER A 164 -2.43 -18.47 9.83
CA SER A 164 -1.08 -18.67 9.31
C SER A 164 -0.21 -19.61 10.17
N GLY A 165 -0.61 -19.84 11.43
CA GLY A 165 0.15 -20.63 12.40
C GLY A 165 1.52 -20.05 12.80
N LYS A 166 2.20 -20.75 13.70
CA LYS A 166 3.57 -20.47 14.17
C LYS A 166 4.64 -21.26 13.39
N LEU A 167 4.40 -21.62 12.12
CA LEU A 167 5.28 -22.50 11.32
C LEU A 167 6.72 -21.98 11.13
N GLY A 168 6.99 -20.70 11.43
CA GLY A 168 8.32 -20.09 11.32
C GLY A 168 8.58 -19.36 10.00
N LEU A 169 7.53 -19.04 9.24
CA LEU A 169 7.59 -18.37 7.94
C LEU A 169 8.45 -17.10 7.98
N THR A 170 9.46 -17.03 7.12
CA THR A 170 10.36 -15.87 6.95
C THR A 170 10.08 -15.09 5.66
N THR A 171 9.35 -15.70 4.72
CA THR A 171 8.93 -15.07 3.45
C THR A 171 7.47 -15.38 3.14
N LEU A 172 6.79 -14.42 2.50
CA LEU A 172 5.53 -14.60 1.79
C LEU A 172 5.69 -14.17 0.31
N ASP A 173 6.90 -14.28 -0.23
CA ASP A 173 7.22 -13.91 -1.61
C ASP A 173 6.35 -14.67 -2.62
N ALA A 174 5.67 -13.91 -3.48
CA ALA A 174 4.72 -14.43 -4.45
C ALA A 174 3.63 -15.37 -3.86
N ALA A 175 3.31 -15.26 -2.55
CA ALA A 175 2.44 -16.21 -1.87
C ALA A 175 1.05 -16.37 -2.51
N PHE A 176 0.47 -15.26 -2.99
CA PHE A 176 -0.83 -15.21 -3.69
C PHE A 176 -0.69 -14.66 -5.12
N PHE A 177 0.45 -14.91 -5.76
CA PHE A 177 0.73 -14.50 -7.14
C PHE A 177 -0.33 -15.07 -8.11
N GLU A 178 -0.97 -14.17 -8.87
CA GLU A 178 -2.10 -14.43 -9.77
C GLU A 178 -3.31 -15.16 -9.15
N VAL A 179 -3.40 -15.27 -7.82
CA VAL A 179 -4.56 -15.86 -7.12
C VAL A 179 -5.75 -14.90 -7.19
N ARG A 180 -6.88 -15.37 -7.72
CA ARG A 180 -8.09 -14.59 -8.00
C ARG A 180 -9.29 -14.98 -7.14
N SER A 181 -9.22 -16.17 -6.54
CA SER A 181 -10.20 -16.78 -5.62
C SER A 181 -10.12 -16.28 -4.18
N LEU A 182 -9.00 -15.65 -3.77
CA LEU A 182 -8.75 -15.27 -2.38
C LEU A 182 -9.71 -14.18 -1.89
N GLN A 183 -10.49 -14.51 -0.85
CA GLN A 183 -11.51 -13.67 -0.25
C GLN A 183 -11.03 -12.99 1.04
N SER A 184 -10.26 -13.69 1.88
CA SER A 184 -9.78 -13.16 3.17
C SER A 184 -8.54 -13.87 3.72
N LEU A 185 -7.88 -13.19 4.66
CA LEU A 185 -6.62 -13.58 5.29
C LEU A 185 -6.69 -13.39 6.81
N PRO A 186 -5.69 -13.88 7.59
CA PRO A 186 -5.61 -13.63 9.02
C PRO A 186 -5.41 -12.14 9.32
N ALA A 187 -5.88 -11.71 10.49
CA ALA A 187 -5.78 -10.30 10.92
C ALA A 187 -4.34 -9.79 11.13
N ASN A 188 -3.32 -10.66 11.07
CA ASN A 188 -1.90 -10.32 11.15
C ASN A 188 -1.08 -11.33 10.32
N ILE A 189 0.01 -10.87 9.70
CA ILE A 189 1.08 -11.76 9.19
C ILE A 189 1.96 -12.30 10.32
N PRO A 190 2.68 -13.43 10.12
CA PRO A 190 3.68 -13.90 11.09
C PRO A 190 4.82 -12.88 11.24
N ARG A 191 5.13 -12.48 12.48
CA ARG A 191 6.21 -11.51 12.80
C ARG A 191 7.62 -11.93 12.36
N SER A 192 7.83 -13.15 11.91
CA SER A 192 9.10 -13.64 11.37
C SER A 192 9.30 -13.31 9.89
N VAL A 193 8.26 -12.88 9.18
CA VAL A 193 8.32 -12.53 7.75
C VAL A 193 9.07 -11.22 7.54
N THR A 194 10.04 -11.24 6.62
CA THR A 194 10.84 -10.07 6.23
C THR A 194 10.70 -9.70 4.75
N ASP A 195 9.97 -10.51 3.96
CA ASP A 195 9.81 -10.34 2.52
C ASP A 195 8.34 -10.59 2.12
N LEU A 196 7.72 -9.59 1.48
CA LEU A 196 6.37 -9.62 0.89
C LEU A 196 6.40 -9.35 -0.62
N SER A 197 7.55 -9.49 -1.28
CA SER A 197 7.68 -9.18 -2.70
C SER A 197 6.79 -10.04 -3.58
N CYS A 198 6.18 -9.44 -4.60
CA CYS A 198 5.17 -10.07 -5.47
C CYS A 198 3.96 -10.71 -4.75
N MET A 199 3.75 -10.53 -3.43
CA MET A 199 2.81 -11.33 -2.62
C MET A 199 1.38 -11.38 -3.19
N PHE A 200 0.89 -10.27 -3.75
CA PHE A 200 -0.42 -10.14 -4.40
C PHE A 200 -0.31 -9.74 -5.88
N ALA A 201 0.85 -9.91 -6.52
CA ALA A 201 1.02 -9.51 -7.92
C ALA A 201 0.06 -10.29 -8.82
N GLY A 202 -0.70 -9.59 -9.65
CA GLY A 202 -1.77 -10.14 -10.50
C GLY A 202 -3.00 -10.69 -9.74
N SER A 203 -3.10 -10.48 -8.43
CA SER A 203 -4.23 -10.95 -7.61
C SER A 203 -5.46 -10.04 -7.73
N ASN A 204 -6.64 -10.63 -7.54
CA ASN A 204 -7.89 -9.86 -7.36
C ASN A 204 -8.14 -9.45 -5.89
N PHE A 205 -7.25 -9.82 -4.96
CA PHE A 205 -7.46 -9.60 -3.54
C PHE A 205 -7.57 -8.12 -3.18
N ASN A 206 -8.62 -7.77 -2.43
CA ASN A 206 -8.93 -6.41 -1.99
C ASN A 206 -9.58 -6.44 -0.59
N GLY A 207 -9.07 -7.30 0.30
CA GLY A 207 -9.55 -7.45 1.68
C GLY A 207 -8.70 -6.67 2.70
N GLU A 208 -9.29 -6.31 3.84
CA GLU A 208 -8.66 -5.47 4.87
C GLU A 208 -7.33 -6.04 5.40
N ILE A 209 -6.22 -5.30 5.18
CA ILE A 209 -4.86 -5.66 5.63
C ILE A 209 -4.11 -4.51 6.35
N GLY A 210 -4.72 -3.33 6.50
CA GLY A 210 -4.13 -2.17 7.20
C GLY A 210 -3.82 -2.37 8.69
N SER A 211 -4.22 -3.51 9.28
CA SER A 211 -3.91 -3.87 10.67
C SER A 211 -2.66 -4.75 10.85
N TRP A 212 -1.96 -5.08 9.76
CA TRP A 212 -0.77 -5.94 9.77
C TRP A 212 0.49 -5.26 10.35
N ASP A 213 1.18 -5.98 11.23
CA ASP A 213 2.50 -5.64 11.78
C ASP A 213 3.62 -5.89 10.74
N VAL A 214 3.76 -4.97 9.78
CA VAL A 214 4.77 -5.02 8.71
C VAL A 214 6.14 -4.41 9.08
N SER A 215 6.31 -3.96 10.34
CA SER A 215 7.49 -3.24 10.88
C SER A 215 8.86 -3.92 10.67
N ARG A 216 8.87 -5.21 10.28
CA ARG A 216 10.06 -6.05 10.08
C ARG A 216 10.30 -6.45 8.62
N VAL A 217 9.44 -5.99 7.70
CA VAL A 217 9.56 -6.26 6.27
C VAL A 217 10.64 -5.34 5.67
N ALA A 218 11.56 -5.92 4.92
CA ALA A 218 12.63 -5.21 4.22
C ALA A 218 12.39 -5.08 2.70
N ASN A 219 11.52 -5.95 2.15
CA ASN A 219 11.24 -6.03 0.72
C ASN A 219 9.72 -6.08 0.48
N MET A 220 9.20 -5.08 -0.25
CA MET A 220 7.82 -5.01 -0.74
C MET A 220 7.78 -4.88 -2.28
N GLY A 221 8.90 -5.15 -2.97
CA GLY A 221 9.01 -5.03 -4.42
C GLY A 221 7.90 -5.81 -5.15
N SER A 222 7.16 -5.13 -6.02
CA SER A 222 6.04 -5.67 -6.79
C SER A 222 4.86 -6.24 -5.96
N MET A 223 4.74 -5.93 -4.65
CA MET A 223 3.74 -6.55 -3.77
C MET A 223 2.30 -6.56 -4.33
N PHE A 224 1.86 -5.47 -4.96
CA PHE A 224 0.54 -5.34 -5.61
C PHE A 224 0.64 -5.13 -7.15
N CYS A 225 1.75 -5.55 -7.77
CA CYS A 225 1.98 -5.36 -9.21
C CYS A 225 0.90 -6.09 -10.05
N GLY A 226 0.04 -5.34 -10.74
CA GLY A 226 -1.09 -5.88 -11.50
C GLY A 226 -2.33 -6.22 -10.67
N ALA A 227 -2.35 -5.91 -9.37
CA ALA A 227 -3.54 -6.05 -8.53
C ALA A 227 -4.53 -4.90 -8.82
N ALA A 228 -5.12 -4.92 -10.02
CA ALA A 228 -5.83 -3.80 -10.64
C ALA A 228 -6.97 -3.21 -9.79
N SER A 229 -7.59 -4.05 -8.94
CA SER A 229 -8.71 -3.71 -8.05
C SER A 229 -8.31 -3.36 -6.61
N PHE A 230 -7.03 -3.45 -6.24
CA PHE A 230 -6.59 -3.21 -4.86
C PHE A 230 -6.66 -1.72 -4.50
N ASN A 231 -7.38 -1.40 -3.43
CA ASN A 231 -7.53 -0.04 -2.91
C ASN A 231 -7.89 -0.06 -1.41
N GLN A 232 -7.19 -0.86 -0.60
CA GLN A 232 -7.45 -0.98 0.84
C GLN A 232 -6.56 -0.06 1.67
N GLU A 233 -7.13 0.50 2.74
CA GLU A 233 -6.47 1.34 3.73
C GLU A 233 -5.21 0.67 4.31
N ILE A 234 -4.07 1.35 4.16
CA ILE A 234 -2.72 0.90 4.58
C ILE A 234 -1.85 2.05 5.12
N SER A 235 -2.41 3.24 5.37
CA SER A 235 -1.71 4.38 5.98
C SER A 235 -1.05 4.04 7.33
N GLY A 236 -1.64 3.09 8.07
CA GLY A 236 -1.15 2.63 9.38
C GLY A 236 0.04 1.65 9.35
N TRP A 237 0.60 1.34 8.18
CA TRP A 237 1.75 0.45 8.05
C TRP A 237 3.08 1.13 8.41
N ASP A 238 3.87 0.50 9.29
CA ASP A 238 5.25 0.87 9.58
C ASP A 238 6.18 0.29 8.51
N VAL A 239 6.48 1.08 7.48
CA VAL A 239 7.37 0.71 6.37
C VAL A 239 8.83 1.17 6.55
N SER A 240 9.21 1.67 7.73
CA SER A 240 10.54 2.24 8.00
C SER A 240 11.71 1.26 7.83
N SER A 241 11.45 -0.05 7.85
CA SER A 241 12.42 -1.12 7.57
C SER A 241 12.60 -1.45 6.08
N VAL A 242 11.74 -0.94 5.18
CA VAL A 242 11.69 -1.34 3.76
C VAL A 242 12.78 -0.65 2.95
N THR A 243 13.52 -1.41 2.16
CA THR A 243 14.61 -0.91 1.29
C THR A 243 14.32 -1.00 -0.21
N ASP A 244 13.35 -1.84 -0.61
CA ASP A 244 12.90 -2.09 -1.99
C ASP A 244 11.37 -1.97 -2.07
N MET A 245 10.90 -0.98 -2.85
CA MET A 245 9.48 -0.76 -3.17
C MET A 245 9.21 -0.73 -4.70
N ARG A 246 10.15 -1.21 -5.53
CA ARG A 246 10.01 -1.12 -6.99
C ARG A 246 8.79 -1.86 -7.49
N SER A 247 8.08 -1.29 -8.47
CA SER A 247 6.81 -1.82 -9.00
C SER A 247 5.70 -2.09 -7.95
N MET A 248 5.79 -1.61 -6.71
CA MET A 248 4.87 -2.02 -5.62
C MET A 248 3.39 -1.88 -5.99
N PHE A 249 3.00 -0.78 -6.64
CA PHE A 249 1.64 -0.51 -7.14
C PHE A 249 1.59 -0.43 -8.68
N GLN A 250 2.57 -1.01 -9.38
CA GLN A 250 2.60 -1.03 -10.84
C GLN A 250 1.30 -1.67 -11.38
N LYS A 251 0.52 -0.96 -12.20
CA LYS A 251 -0.79 -1.37 -12.74
C LYS A 251 -1.86 -1.68 -11.68
N ALA A 252 -1.69 -1.24 -10.43
CA ALA A 252 -2.77 -1.24 -9.43
C ALA A 252 -3.73 -0.08 -9.75
N SER A 253 -4.48 -0.21 -10.85
CA SER A 253 -5.21 0.90 -11.49
C SER A 253 -6.21 1.62 -10.60
N SER A 254 -6.80 0.92 -9.62
CA SER A 254 -7.75 1.49 -8.66
C SER A 254 -7.11 2.04 -7.38
N PHE A 255 -5.79 1.95 -7.19
CA PHE A 255 -5.12 2.35 -5.96
C PHE A 255 -5.00 3.88 -5.85
N ASP A 256 -5.59 4.44 -4.79
CA ASP A 256 -5.57 5.86 -4.43
C ASP A 256 -5.80 6.04 -2.91
N GLN A 257 -5.12 5.21 -2.09
CA GLN A 257 -5.17 5.32 -0.62
C GLN A 257 -4.05 6.19 -0.06
N ASP A 258 -4.35 6.93 1.01
CA ASP A 258 -3.40 7.81 1.69
C ASP A 258 -2.19 7.02 2.21
N ILE A 259 -1.00 7.41 1.76
CA ILE A 259 0.30 6.89 2.16
C ILE A 259 1.26 8.04 2.52
N SER A 260 0.73 9.24 2.76
CA SER A 260 1.49 10.44 3.15
C SER A 260 2.31 10.24 4.43
N GLY A 261 1.81 9.43 5.36
CA GLY A 261 2.43 9.12 6.65
C GLY A 261 3.49 8.02 6.63
N TRP A 262 3.83 7.44 5.48
CA TRP A 262 4.84 6.39 5.37
C TRP A 262 6.27 6.94 5.50
N ASP A 263 7.05 6.36 6.42
CA ASP A 263 8.50 6.60 6.51
C ASP A 263 9.24 5.77 5.44
N VAL A 264 9.44 6.38 4.28
CA VAL A 264 10.17 5.78 3.15
C VAL A 264 11.68 6.06 3.20
N SER A 265 12.22 6.63 4.30
CA SER A 265 13.62 7.08 4.36
C SER A 265 14.65 5.95 4.18
N SER A 266 14.30 4.69 4.42
CA SER A 266 15.15 3.51 4.16
C SER A 266 15.16 3.03 2.70
N VAL A 267 14.25 3.53 1.85
CA VAL A 267 14.05 3.01 0.48
C VAL A 267 15.16 3.47 -0.46
N THR A 268 15.63 2.54 -1.31
CA THR A 268 16.74 2.77 -2.26
C THR A 268 16.35 2.62 -3.73
N ASP A 269 15.27 1.90 -4.01
CA ASP A 269 14.68 1.67 -5.34
C ASP A 269 13.16 1.87 -5.29
N MET A 270 12.68 2.85 -6.06
CA MET A 270 11.26 3.16 -6.29
C MET A 270 10.90 3.06 -7.79
N SER A 271 11.76 2.43 -8.60
CA SER A 271 11.51 2.27 -10.03
C SER A 271 10.15 1.60 -10.27
N TYR A 272 9.40 2.10 -11.26
CA TYR A 272 8.07 1.62 -11.64
C TYR A 272 6.97 1.64 -10.54
N MET A 273 7.19 2.23 -9.34
CA MET A 273 6.31 2.06 -8.17
C MET A 273 4.82 2.34 -8.45
N PHE A 274 4.50 3.40 -9.20
CA PHE A 274 3.14 3.79 -9.62
C PHE A 274 2.93 3.72 -11.15
N TYR A 275 3.76 2.94 -11.86
CA TYR A 275 3.66 2.74 -13.32
C TYR A 275 2.28 2.22 -13.71
N LEU A 276 1.49 2.96 -14.51
CA LEU A 276 0.08 2.67 -14.84
C LEU A 276 -0.88 2.61 -13.62
N ALA A 277 -0.53 3.23 -12.49
CA ALA A 277 -1.49 3.47 -11.39
C ALA A 277 -2.36 4.70 -11.73
N VAL A 278 -3.21 4.57 -12.75
CA VAL A 278 -3.86 5.70 -13.45
C VAL A 278 -4.70 6.63 -12.57
N HIS A 279 -5.20 6.14 -11.42
CA HIS A 279 -5.99 6.94 -10.48
C HIS A 279 -5.20 7.49 -9.28
N PHE A 280 -3.96 7.07 -9.05
CA PHE A 280 -3.18 7.48 -7.88
C PHE A 280 -2.87 8.99 -7.92
N ASN A 281 -3.29 9.73 -6.89
CA ASN A 281 -3.02 11.16 -6.74
C ASN A 281 -2.93 11.60 -5.27
N GLN A 282 -2.42 10.76 -4.37
CA GLN A 282 -2.28 11.10 -2.95
C GLN A 282 -1.01 11.93 -2.66
N ASP A 283 -1.10 12.82 -1.67
CA ASP A 283 -0.01 13.71 -1.28
C ASP A 283 1.16 12.93 -0.68
N ILE A 284 2.30 12.96 -1.38
CA ILE A 284 3.57 12.34 -1.00
C ILE A 284 4.70 13.38 -0.90
N SER A 285 4.34 14.67 -0.81
CA SER A 285 5.29 15.79 -0.67
C SER A 285 6.20 15.66 0.56
N GLY A 286 5.71 15.02 1.63
CA GLY A 286 6.41 14.80 2.89
C GLY A 286 7.38 13.61 2.93
N TRP A 287 7.50 12.83 1.85
CA TRP A 287 8.39 11.66 1.80
C TRP A 287 9.88 12.04 1.76
N ASP A 288 10.70 11.46 2.65
CA ASP A 288 12.17 11.54 2.57
C ASP A 288 12.70 10.53 1.55
N VAL A 289 12.91 10.99 0.32
CA VAL A 289 13.50 10.20 -0.76
C VAL A 289 15.03 10.31 -0.87
N SER A 290 15.72 10.90 0.12
CA SER A 290 17.16 11.24 0.04
C SER A 290 18.12 10.05 -0.04
N ASN A 291 17.64 8.82 0.18
CA ASN A 291 18.38 7.58 -0.01
C ASN A 291 18.04 6.84 -1.33
N VAL A 292 17.04 7.29 -2.10
CA VAL A 292 16.61 6.65 -3.35
C VAL A 292 17.64 6.88 -4.47
N THR A 293 17.91 5.83 -5.25
CA THR A 293 18.93 5.84 -6.32
C THR A 293 18.36 5.58 -7.71
N ASP A 294 17.18 4.94 -7.80
CA ASP A 294 16.43 4.71 -9.04
C ASP A 294 14.95 5.07 -8.82
N MET A 295 14.41 5.90 -9.71
CA MET A 295 12.99 6.29 -9.80
C MET A 295 12.43 6.05 -11.21
N SER A 296 13.12 5.27 -12.05
CA SER A 296 12.75 5.16 -13.46
C SER A 296 11.33 4.65 -13.67
N ALA A 297 10.61 5.35 -14.55
CA ALA A 297 9.20 5.11 -14.87
C ALA A 297 8.24 5.08 -13.66
N MET A 298 8.61 5.65 -12.50
CA MET A 298 7.84 5.59 -11.26
C MET A 298 6.40 6.12 -11.43
N PHE A 299 6.19 7.21 -12.18
CA PHE A 299 4.87 7.78 -12.50
C PHE A 299 4.52 7.65 -14.00
N TYR A 300 5.15 6.72 -14.73
CA TYR A 300 4.83 6.49 -16.13
C TYR A 300 3.34 6.15 -16.28
N ASN A 301 2.61 6.98 -17.01
CA ASN A 301 1.16 6.88 -17.17
C ASN A 301 0.41 6.72 -15.82
N ALA A 302 0.86 7.42 -14.78
CA ALA A 302 0.05 7.71 -13.59
C ALA A 302 -0.83 8.93 -13.90
N ALA A 303 -1.81 8.75 -14.81
CA ALA A 303 -2.49 9.85 -15.51
C ALA A 303 -3.13 10.91 -14.59
N SER A 304 -3.58 10.54 -13.38
CA SER A 304 -4.19 11.47 -12.41
C SER A 304 -3.18 12.18 -11.49
N PHE A 305 -1.91 11.74 -11.44
CA PHE A 305 -0.93 12.23 -10.46
C PHE A 305 -0.49 13.66 -10.77
N ASN A 306 -0.69 14.58 -9.82
CA ASN A 306 -0.23 15.96 -9.92
C ASN A 306 0.02 16.62 -8.55
N GLN A 307 0.69 15.93 -7.64
CA GLN A 307 1.05 16.45 -6.31
C GLN A 307 2.41 17.15 -6.30
N ASP A 308 2.54 18.20 -5.49
CA ASP A 308 3.76 19.01 -5.39
C ASP A 308 4.89 18.26 -4.68
N ILE A 309 5.82 17.73 -5.48
CA ILE A 309 7.03 17.02 -5.06
C ILE A 309 8.30 17.87 -5.28
N SER A 310 8.16 19.20 -5.42
CA SER A 310 9.28 20.14 -5.59
C SER A 310 10.28 20.11 -4.43
N GLY A 311 9.83 19.74 -3.23
CA GLY A 311 10.63 19.66 -2.01
C GLY A 311 11.46 18.38 -1.82
N TRP A 312 11.35 17.38 -2.72
CA TRP A 312 12.08 16.12 -2.62
C TRP A 312 13.61 16.30 -2.82
N ASP A 313 14.42 15.73 -1.91
CA ASP A 313 15.87 15.61 -2.10
C ASP A 313 16.21 14.46 -3.03
N VAL A 314 16.19 14.74 -4.34
CA VAL A 314 16.57 13.79 -5.39
C VAL A 314 18.09 13.70 -5.63
N SER A 315 18.93 14.28 -4.76
CA SER A 315 20.37 14.45 -5.03
C SER A 315 21.18 13.14 -5.18
N ARG A 316 20.62 12.00 -4.81
CA ARG A 316 21.23 10.66 -5.02
C ARG A 316 20.63 9.85 -6.17
N VAL A 317 19.58 10.34 -6.81
CA VAL A 317 18.91 9.64 -7.90
C VAL A 317 19.83 9.64 -9.13
N THR A 318 20.09 8.44 -9.66
CA THR A 318 20.94 8.23 -10.84
C THR A 318 20.13 7.93 -12.11
N ASN A 319 18.87 7.52 -11.94
CA ASN A 319 17.99 7.10 -13.02
C ASN A 319 16.57 7.68 -12.82
N MET A 320 16.21 8.59 -13.72
CA MET A 320 14.88 9.21 -13.87
C MET A 320 14.29 8.95 -15.27
N GLY A 321 14.83 7.98 -16.02
CA GLY A 321 14.29 7.63 -17.34
C GLY A 321 12.80 7.32 -17.25
N LEU A 322 12.00 7.89 -18.16
CA LEU A 322 10.54 7.75 -18.23
C LEU A 322 9.73 8.24 -16.99
N LEU A 323 10.33 8.93 -16.00
CA LEU A 323 9.71 9.21 -14.68
C LEU A 323 8.25 9.71 -14.74
N PHE A 324 7.98 10.74 -15.55
CA PHE A 324 6.65 11.34 -15.77
C PHE A 324 6.14 11.12 -17.20
N SER A 325 6.69 10.15 -17.94
CA SER A 325 6.29 9.94 -19.33
C SER A 325 4.84 9.45 -19.40
N VAL A 326 4.01 10.12 -20.20
CA VAL A 326 2.54 9.96 -20.27
C VAL A 326 1.82 10.26 -18.93
N ALA A 327 2.45 10.98 -17.98
CA ALA A 327 1.75 11.50 -16.80
C ALA A 327 0.92 12.75 -17.18
N GLU A 328 -0.24 12.52 -17.80
CA GLU A 328 -1.03 13.55 -18.49
C GLU A 328 -1.37 14.78 -17.61
N SER A 329 -1.62 14.59 -16.31
CA SER A 329 -1.94 15.68 -15.39
C SER A 329 -0.73 16.40 -14.78
N PHE A 330 0.46 15.80 -14.80
CA PHE A 330 1.59 16.25 -13.98
C PHE A 330 2.24 17.53 -14.54
N ASN A 331 2.21 18.63 -13.77
CA ASN A 331 2.68 19.95 -14.22
C ASN A 331 3.40 20.81 -13.17
N GLN A 332 4.00 20.19 -12.15
CA GLN A 332 4.63 20.87 -11.00
C GLN A 332 5.97 21.54 -11.32
N ASP A 333 6.38 22.50 -10.48
CA ASP A 333 7.68 23.18 -10.60
C ASP A 333 8.81 22.33 -9.95
N LEU A 334 9.71 21.79 -10.77
CA LEU A 334 10.86 20.99 -10.31
C LEU A 334 12.20 21.76 -10.39
N ALA A 335 12.21 23.10 -10.41
CA ALA A 335 13.43 23.91 -10.53
C ALA A 335 14.44 23.70 -9.39
N ALA A 336 13.96 23.28 -8.22
CA ALA A 336 14.77 23.09 -7.01
C ALA A 336 15.54 21.76 -6.97
N TRP A 337 15.21 20.80 -7.84
CA TRP A 337 15.77 19.44 -7.81
C TRP A 337 17.25 19.39 -8.19
N ASP A 338 18.09 18.83 -7.32
CA ASP A 338 19.53 18.65 -7.55
C ASP A 338 19.84 17.42 -8.40
N VAL A 339 19.62 17.54 -9.71
CA VAL A 339 19.77 16.43 -10.67
C VAL A 339 21.21 16.11 -11.08
N ARG A 340 22.24 16.66 -10.41
CA ARG A 340 23.65 16.55 -10.86
C ARG A 340 24.23 15.13 -10.91
N ASN A 341 23.57 14.15 -10.27
CA ASN A 341 23.95 12.74 -10.29
C ASN A 341 23.10 11.88 -11.25
N VAL A 342 22.11 12.46 -11.93
CA VAL A 342 21.26 11.74 -12.89
C VAL A 342 22.07 11.40 -14.15
N VAL A 343 22.18 10.11 -14.44
CA VAL A 343 22.90 9.55 -15.61
C VAL A 343 21.92 9.14 -16.71
N ASN A 344 20.71 8.73 -16.34
CA ASN A 344 19.63 8.41 -17.27
C ASN A 344 18.40 9.28 -17.00
N CYS A 345 17.94 10.00 -18.03
CA CYS A 345 16.73 10.81 -18.06
C CYS A 345 15.96 10.59 -19.37
N ASP A 346 16.21 9.48 -20.07
CA ASP A 346 15.61 9.19 -21.38
C ASP A 346 14.08 9.24 -21.30
N TYR A 347 13.47 10.05 -22.17
CA TYR A 347 12.02 10.26 -22.25
C TYR A 347 11.32 10.76 -20.96
N PHE A 348 12.09 11.37 -20.03
CA PHE A 348 11.68 11.83 -18.69
C PHE A 348 10.21 12.25 -18.55
N ASN A 349 9.74 13.18 -19.39
CA ASN A 349 8.42 13.81 -19.30
C ASN A 349 7.64 13.79 -20.63
N ASN A 350 8.02 12.93 -21.58
CA ASN A 350 7.33 12.83 -22.88
C ASN A 350 5.81 12.64 -22.71
N TYR A 351 5.00 13.46 -23.39
CA TYR A 351 3.53 13.40 -23.33
C TYR A 351 2.91 13.67 -21.93
N SER A 352 3.61 14.39 -21.06
CA SER A 352 3.05 14.96 -19.82
C SER A 352 2.66 16.44 -19.99
N ALA A 353 2.05 17.03 -18.96
CA ALA A 353 1.83 18.48 -18.86
C ALA A 353 3.03 19.27 -18.27
N LEU A 354 4.18 18.62 -18.08
CA LEU A 354 5.33 19.22 -17.39
C LEU A 354 6.15 20.15 -18.31
N ALA A 355 6.16 21.45 -18.00
CA ALA A 355 6.90 22.47 -18.74
C ALA A 355 8.42 22.47 -18.50
N CYS A 356 8.89 21.72 -17.49
CA CYS A 356 10.32 21.54 -17.19
C CYS A 356 10.85 20.27 -17.89
N SER A 357 12.01 20.39 -18.54
CA SER A 357 12.67 19.27 -19.22
C SER A 357 14.16 19.20 -18.86
N PHE A 358 14.77 18.04 -19.12
CA PHE A 358 16.22 17.87 -18.97
C PHE A 358 16.98 18.45 -20.17
N SER A 359 18.10 19.11 -19.88
CA SER A 359 19.12 19.40 -20.87
C SER A 359 19.78 18.11 -21.39
N ASN A 360 20.29 18.16 -22.63
CA ASN A 360 21.01 17.04 -23.23
C ASN A 360 22.11 16.48 -22.29
N ASN A 361 22.11 15.16 -22.08
CA ASN A 361 22.95 14.43 -21.11
C ASN A 361 22.61 14.66 -19.62
N CYS A 362 21.34 14.99 -19.30
CA CYS A 362 20.77 14.99 -17.95
C CYS A 362 21.39 15.98 -16.94
N ALA A 363 22.28 16.87 -17.38
CA ALA A 363 23.13 17.66 -16.49
C ALA A 363 22.39 18.77 -15.71
N THR A 364 21.24 19.24 -16.22
CA THR A 364 20.41 20.27 -15.59
C THR A 364 18.94 20.07 -15.96
N LEU A 365 18.02 20.38 -15.04
CA LEU A 365 16.63 20.68 -15.38
C LEU A 365 16.51 22.14 -15.84
N THR A 366 15.67 22.39 -16.83
CA THR A 366 15.41 23.71 -17.41
C THR A 366 13.94 23.89 -17.71
N PHE A 367 13.39 25.05 -17.34
CA PHE A 367 12.03 25.42 -17.74
C PHE A 367 12.04 25.83 -19.19
N GLY A 368 11.37 25.05 -20.04
CA GLY A 368 11.06 25.49 -21.37
C GLY A 368 10.12 26.68 -21.28
N SER A 369 10.40 27.75 -22.00
CA SER A 369 9.41 28.79 -22.30
C SER A 369 8.41 28.26 -23.33
N ALA A 370 7.72 27.18 -22.94
CA ALA A 370 6.94 26.24 -23.75
C ALA A 370 7.52 26.05 -25.17
N ASP A 371 8.29 24.97 -25.37
CA ASP A 371 8.45 24.39 -26.71
C ASP A 371 7.08 23.92 -27.20
N PHE A 372 6.30 24.86 -27.72
CA PHE A 372 5.18 24.62 -28.60
C PHE A 372 5.77 24.01 -29.86
N ASP A 373 6.00 22.71 -29.77
CA ASP A 373 6.36 21.86 -30.89
C ASP A 373 5.37 22.17 -32.02
N ARG A 374 5.95 22.78 -33.05
CA ARG A 374 5.32 23.42 -34.19
C ARG A 374 3.99 22.78 -34.56
N VAL A 375 2.87 23.43 -34.24
CA VAL A 375 1.52 22.91 -34.52
C VAL A 375 1.31 22.83 -36.03
N GLU A 376 1.75 21.71 -36.61
CA GLU A 376 1.65 21.43 -38.03
C GLU A 376 0.23 20.97 -38.33
N ILE A 377 -0.66 21.95 -38.46
CA ILE A 377 -2.03 21.74 -38.94
C ILE A 377 -1.94 21.17 -40.37
N GLN A 378 -1.98 19.84 -40.46
CA GLN A 378 -2.06 19.10 -41.71
C GLN A 378 -3.26 19.64 -42.50
N ALA A 379 -3.03 20.13 -43.72
CA ALA A 379 -3.99 20.95 -44.45
C ALA A 379 -5.16 20.15 -45.09
N GLU A 380 -5.50 19.00 -44.52
CA GLU A 380 -6.46 18.04 -45.09
C GLU A 380 -7.88 18.18 -44.51
N ASP A 381 -8.02 18.66 -43.26
CA ASP A 381 -9.33 18.87 -42.60
C ASP A 381 -10.11 20.10 -43.09
N PHE A 382 -9.51 20.96 -43.93
CA PHE A 382 -10.15 22.18 -44.45
C PHE A 382 -10.59 22.08 -45.92
N ASN A 383 -11.22 20.96 -46.32
CA ASN A 383 -11.82 20.82 -47.65
C ASN A 383 -13.17 21.56 -47.80
N ALA A 384 -13.16 22.88 -47.59
CA ALA A 384 -14.27 23.80 -47.84
C ALA A 384 -14.21 24.44 -49.24
N GLY A 385 -13.96 23.63 -50.27
CA GLY A 385 -14.38 23.93 -51.64
C GLY A 385 -13.77 25.16 -52.36
N GLY A 386 -12.45 25.19 -52.55
CA GLY A 386 -11.88 25.85 -53.75
C GLY A 386 -10.57 26.62 -53.61
N GLY A 387 -9.57 26.22 -54.42
CA GLY A 387 -8.50 27.11 -54.90
C GLY A 387 -7.43 27.50 -53.88
N MET A 388 -6.42 26.64 -53.70
CA MET A 388 -5.21 27.00 -52.96
C MET A 388 -4.47 28.18 -53.62
N LEU A 389 -4.13 29.21 -52.85
CA LEU A 389 -3.15 30.23 -53.23
C LEU A 389 -1.80 29.93 -52.55
N PRO A 390 -0.70 29.73 -53.31
CA PRO A 390 0.61 29.46 -52.72
C PRO A 390 1.22 30.71 -52.10
N GLY A 391 1.99 30.53 -51.01
CA GLY A 391 2.87 31.58 -50.47
C GLY A 391 2.26 32.51 -49.42
N LYS A 392 1.54 31.96 -48.43
CA LYS A 392 1.28 32.66 -47.16
C LYS A 392 1.69 31.79 -45.98
N TYR A 393 2.55 32.34 -45.14
CA TYR A 393 2.95 31.79 -43.84
C TYR A 393 2.58 32.80 -42.75
N VAL A 394 2.57 32.36 -41.50
CA VAL A 394 2.55 33.25 -40.33
C VAL A 394 3.92 33.17 -39.70
N ASP A 395 4.77 34.16 -39.96
CA ASP A 395 6.09 34.26 -39.33
C ASP A 395 5.92 34.79 -37.90
N VAL A 396 6.27 33.97 -36.91
CA VAL A 396 6.39 34.39 -35.51
C VAL A 396 7.87 34.60 -35.21
N LEU A 397 8.29 35.86 -35.18
CA LEU A 397 9.63 36.26 -34.75
C LEU A 397 9.55 36.85 -33.33
N VAL A 398 10.25 36.22 -32.40
CA VAL A 398 10.57 36.80 -31.08
C VAL A 398 12.08 37.05 -31.07
N GLY A 399 12.47 38.29 -30.77
CA GLY A 399 13.87 38.70 -30.75
C GLY A 399 14.62 38.25 -29.49
N ASP A 400 15.94 38.22 -29.61
CA ASP A 400 16.91 37.81 -28.59
C ASP A 400 16.95 38.76 -27.37
N GLU A 401 17.53 38.34 -26.25
CA GLU A 401 17.53 39.09 -24.99
C GLU A 401 18.42 40.35 -25.03
N SER A 402 17.80 41.54 -25.15
CA SER A 402 18.41 42.78 -24.65
C SER A 402 17.39 43.91 -24.42
N GLU A 403 17.62 44.65 -23.34
CA GLU A 403 17.01 45.94 -22.94
C GLU A 403 15.49 46.02 -22.64
N VAL A 404 15.21 46.22 -21.34
CA VAL A 404 14.27 47.22 -20.75
C VAL A 404 12.91 47.50 -21.44
N GLU A 405 11.84 47.19 -20.70
CA GLU A 405 10.46 47.75 -20.83
C GLU A 405 9.85 47.78 -22.26
N ALA A 406 9.37 46.62 -22.74
CA ALA A 406 8.50 46.54 -23.91
C ALA A 406 7.27 45.64 -23.66
N GLU A 407 6.06 46.21 -23.79
CA GLU A 407 4.81 45.44 -23.83
C GLU A 407 4.79 44.53 -25.07
N LYS A 408 4.68 43.21 -24.86
CA LYS A 408 4.51 42.23 -25.95
C LYS A 408 3.05 42.23 -26.43
N VAL A 409 2.69 43.20 -27.27
CA VAL A 409 1.37 43.33 -27.88
C VAL A 409 1.12 42.24 -28.92
N VAL A 410 0.06 41.45 -28.74
CA VAL A 410 -0.39 40.44 -29.71
C VAL A 410 -1.53 41.03 -30.57
N GLN A 411 -1.31 41.21 -31.88
CA GLN A 411 -2.38 41.57 -32.81
C GLN A 411 -3.10 40.33 -33.35
N ILE A 412 -4.30 40.09 -32.83
CA ILE A 412 -5.24 39.09 -33.38
C ILE A 412 -6.31 39.81 -34.20
N ARG A 413 -6.77 39.21 -35.31
CA ARG A 413 -7.80 39.79 -36.19
C ARG A 413 -8.90 38.78 -36.51
N CYS A 414 -9.85 38.65 -35.57
CA CYS A 414 -10.94 37.67 -35.62
C CYS A 414 -12.20 38.18 -36.32
N PRO A 415 -12.94 37.29 -37.02
CA PRO A 415 -14.36 37.45 -37.31
C PRO A 415 -15.21 36.28 -36.74
N GLY A 416 -16.10 36.55 -35.78
CA GLY A 416 -17.15 35.62 -35.30
C GLY A 416 -17.14 35.31 -33.80
N ASN A 417 -18.31 35.44 -33.15
CA ASN A 417 -18.57 35.23 -31.70
C ASN A 417 -19.59 34.06 -31.51
N GLU A 418 -19.87 33.47 -30.33
CA GLU A 418 -20.13 34.07 -29.00
C GLU A 418 -19.76 33.23 -27.74
N LEU A 419 -19.92 33.92 -26.60
CA LEU A 419 -19.89 33.50 -25.19
C LEU A 419 -21.10 32.55 -24.91
N GLU A 420 -21.47 32.08 -23.72
CA GLU A 420 -20.92 31.91 -22.36
C GLU A 420 -20.46 30.43 -22.19
N ASN A 421 -19.62 29.96 -21.25
CA ASN A 421 -18.96 30.45 -20.01
C ASN A 421 -17.51 29.86 -19.94
N GLU A 422 -16.77 29.84 -18.81
CA GLU A 422 -16.10 30.95 -18.08
C GLU A 422 -15.22 30.37 -16.92
N HIS A 423 -14.14 31.01 -16.44
CA HIS A 423 -13.66 32.38 -16.74
C HIS A 423 -12.32 32.43 -17.51
N ARG A 424 -12.29 33.29 -18.54
CA ARG A 424 -11.20 34.21 -18.97
C ARG A 424 -11.07 34.43 -20.48
N TYR A 425 -11.39 33.44 -21.32
CA TYR A 425 -11.36 33.65 -22.78
C TYR A 425 -12.65 34.27 -23.34
N ARG A 426 -13.78 34.09 -22.66
CA ARG A 426 -15.11 34.49 -23.14
C ARG A 426 -15.54 35.90 -22.73
N ALA A 427 -14.59 36.82 -22.56
CA ALA A 427 -14.85 38.27 -22.60
C ALA A 427 -14.09 38.96 -23.75
N ALA A 428 -13.05 38.34 -24.30
CA ALA A 428 -12.18 38.92 -25.31
C ALA A 428 -12.78 38.90 -26.74
N LEU A 429 -13.73 38.00 -27.01
CA LEU A 429 -14.36 37.85 -28.32
C LEU A 429 -15.39 38.97 -28.62
N GLU A 430 -16.21 39.36 -27.65
CA GLU A 430 -17.22 40.42 -27.83
C GLU A 430 -16.59 41.75 -28.26
N LEU A 431 -15.45 42.11 -27.66
CA LEU A 431 -14.65 43.28 -28.02
C LEU A 431 -14.01 43.23 -29.42
N CYS A 432 -13.99 42.07 -30.11
CA CYS A 432 -13.45 41.95 -31.47
C CYS A 432 -14.47 42.28 -32.59
N LEU A 433 -15.77 42.47 -32.28
CA LEU A 433 -16.83 42.60 -33.30
C LEU A 433 -17.90 43.67 -33.01
N GLY A 434 -17.89 44.31 -31.85
CA GLY A 434 -19.08 44.96 -31.29
C GLY A 434 -19.70 46.12 -32.08
N GLU A 435 -21.00 46.29 -31.87
CA GLU A 435 -21.71 47.58 -31.87
C GLU A 435 -22.25 47.78 -30.43
N VAL A 436 -22.01 48.88 -29.71
CA VAL A 436 -21.30 50.15 -30.02
C VAL A 436 -20.42 50.56 -28.83
#